data_AF-A0A843DST0-F1
#
_entry.id   AF-A0A843DST0-F1
#
_cell.length_a   1.000
_cell.length_b   1.000
_cell.length_c   1.000
_cell.angle_alpha   90.00
_cell.angle_beta   90.00
_cell.angle_gamma   90.00
#
_symmetry.space_group_name_H-M   'P 1'
#
loop_
_entity.id
_entity.type
_entity.pdbx_description
1 polymer ?
#
loop_
_entity_poly.entity_id
_entity_poly.type
_entity_poly.pdbx_seq_one_letter_code
_entity_poly.pdbx_strand_id
1 'polypeptide(L)'
;MSEKENLQKLDCLMREDELLFRFGITHLLTVGYENLTEEAVERTIRVIEKEALEEDEDSIPVITPEYQIAILKMAAKIREVPVWELLMFISRKVKIS
;
A
#
# COMPACT_ATOMS: atom_id res chain seq x y z
N MET A 1 8.56 16.64 7.02
CA MET A 1 9.23 16.55 5.70
C MET A 1 8.74 17.71 4.86
N SER A 2 9.63 18.31 4.08
CA SER A 2 9.29 19.27 3.03
C SER A 2 8.61 18.58 1.85
N GLU A 3 7.87 19.35 1.03
CA GLU A 3 7.26 18.84 -0.21
C GLU A 3 8.29 18.13 -1.11
N LYS A 4 9.50 18.69 -1.21
CA LYS A 4 10.58 18.07 -2.00
C LYS A 4 10.97 16.69 -1.46
N GLU A 5 11.10 16.54 -0.14
CA GLU A 5 11.44 15.27 0.50
C GLU A 5 10.31 14.25 0.36
N ASN A 6 9.06 14.69 0.45
CA ASN A 6 7.88 13.86 0.25
C ASN A 6 7.79 13.32 -1.18
N LEU A 7 7.97 14.18 -2.18
CA LEU A 7 7.98 13.77 -3.59
C LEU A 7 9.14 12.84 -3.90
N GLN A 8 10.31 13.07 -3.31
CA GLN A 8 11.45 12.14 -3.42
C GLN A 8 11.15 10.79 -2.77
N LYS A 9 10.51 10.77 -1.60
CA LYS A 9 10.08 9.53 -0.94
C LYS A 9 9.13 8.73 -1.83
N LEU A 10 8.12 9.37 -2.41
CA LEU A 10 7.18 8.71 -3.33
C LEU A 10 7.89 8.15 -4.57
N ASP A 11 8.85 8.91 -5.15
CA ASP A 11 9.65 8.44 -6.28
C ASP A 11 10.52 7.23 -5.91
N CYS A 12 11.13 7.23 -4.73
CA CYS A 12 11.90 6.10 -4.21
C CYS A 12 11.02 4.85 -4.02
N LEU A 13 9.86 5.00 -3.36
CA LEU A 13 8.93 3.88 -3.13
C LEU A 13 8.41 3.30 -4.45
N MET A 14 8.09 4.16 -5.43
CA MET A 14 7.64 3.72 -6.76
C MET A 14 8.74 2.98 -7.54
N ARG A 15 10.01 3.38 -7.38
CA ARG A 15 11.14 2.71 -8.05
C ARG A 15 11.57 1.41 -7.37
N GLU A 16 11.31 1.28 -6.07
CA GLU A 16 11.58 0.05 -5.31
C GLU A 16 10.73 -1.11 -5.86
N ASP A 17 9.43 -0.87 -6.04
CA ASP A 17 8.51 -1.81 -6.70
C ASP A 17 7.28 -1.03 -7.23
N GLU A 18 7.23 -0.81 -8.54
CA GLU A 18 6.17 -0.03 -9.17
C GLU A 18 4.79 -0.69 -9.01
N LEU A 19 4.74 -2.02 -9.12
CA LEU A 19 3.48 -2.75 -9.04
C LEU A 19 2.92 -2.69 -7.63
N LEU A 20 3.78 -2.94 -6.64
CA LEU A 20 3.41 -2.85 -5.22
C LEU A 20 3.00 -1.44 -4.84
N PHE A 21 3.70 -0.42 -5.36
CA PHE A 21 3.35 0.98 -5.16
C PHE A 21 1.95 1.32 -5.71
N ARG A 22 1.64 0.86 -6.93
CA ARG A 22 0.30 1.03 -7.54
C ARG A 22 -0.79 0.33 -6.73
N PHE A 23 -0.54 -0.88 -6.24
CA PHE A 23 -1.47 -1.58 -5.35
C PHE A 23 -1.62 -0.87 -4.00
N GLY A 24 -0.53 -0.34 -3.44
CA GLY A 24 -0.56 0.46 -2.21
C GLY A 24 -1.41 1.72 -2.33
N ILE A 25 -1.31 2.43 -3.46
CA ILE A 25 -2.20 3.57 -3.78
C ILE A 25 -3.64 3.10 -3.88
N THR A 26 -3.91 2.01 -4.61
CA THR A 26 -5.26 1.48 -4.79
C THR A 26 -5.89 1.10 -3.46
N HIS A 27 -5.12 0.48 -2.57
CA HIS A 27 -5.55 0.14 -1.22
C HIS A 27 -5.88 1.39 -0.40
N LEU A 28 -5.01 2.43 -0.44
CA LEU A 28 -5.25 3.70 0.24
C LEU A 28 -6.55 4.39 -0.22
N LEU A 29 -6.82 4.40 -1.53
CA LEU A 29 -8.03 5.02 -2.07
C LEU A 29 -9.29 4.21 -1.78
N THR A 30 -9.18 2.89 -1.69
CA THR A 30 -10.31 1.99 -1.38
C THR A 30 -10.66 2.01 0.11
N VAL A 31 -9.67 1.89 0.99
CA VAL A 31 -9.85 1.79 2.44
C VAL A 31 -9.99 3.17 3.10
N GLY A 32 -9.38 4.19 2.49
CA GLY A 32 -9.36 5.54 3.00
C GLY A 32 -8.06 5.85 3.74
N TYR A 33 -7.46 6.98 3.37
CA TYR A 33 -6.17 7.45 3.89
C TYR A 33 -6.15 7.61 5.42
N GLU A 34 -7.27 7.98 6.03
CA GLU A 34 -7.36 8.18 7.49
C GLU A 34 -7.37 6.87 8.28
N ASN A 35 -7.86 5.77 7.67
CA ASN A 35 -8.10 4.48 8.33
C ASN A 35 -6.85 3.61 8.47
N LEU A 36 -5.74 3.97 7.83
CA LEU A 36 -4.48 3.20 7.82
C LEU A 36 -3.55 3.57 9.00
N THR A 37 -4.07 3.51 10.23
CA THR A 37 -3.26 3.66 11.46
C THR A 37 -2.33 2.47 11.66
N GLU A 38 -1.25 2.64 12.44
CA GLU A 38 -0.34 1.54 12.78
C GLU A 38 -1.09 0.37 13.42
N GLU A 39 -1.98 0.65 14.37
CA GLU A 39 -2.84 -0.37 14.98
C GLU A 39 -3.75 -1.06 13.97
N ALA A 40 -4.33 -0.31 13.01
CA ALA A 40 -5.18 -0.89 11.97
C ALA A 40 -4.36 -1.79 11.04
N VAL A 41 -3.14 -1.40 10.70
CA VAL A 41 -2.21 -2.21 9.91
C VAL A 41 -1.90 -3.51 10.64
N GLU A 42 -1.49 -3.45 11.90
CA GLU A 42 -1.19 -4.66 12.68
C GLU A 42 -2.39 -5.60 12.82
N ARG A 43 -3.58 -5.03 13.09
CA ARG A 43 -4.81 -5.83 13.16
C ARG A 43 -5.10 -6.53 11.84
N THR A 44 -4.99 -5.83 10.72
CA THR A 44 -5.22 -6.41 9.39
C THR A 44 -4.20 -7.48 9.04
N ILE A 45 -2.92 -7.30 9.40
CA ILE A 45 -1.89 -8.35 9.20
C ILE A 45 -2.29 -9.63 9.94
N ARG A 46 -2.71 -9.54 11.20
CA ARG A 46 -3.14 -10.70 11.98
C ARG A 46 -4.36 -11.40 11.38
N VAL A 47 -5.27 -10.64 10.77
CA VAL A 47 -6.43 -11.21 10.07
C VAL A 47 -5.97 -11.99 8.84
N ILE A 48 -5.09 -11.41 8.01
CA ILE A 48 -4.54 -12.08 6.82
C ILE A 48 -3.80 -13.36 7.21
N GLU A 49 -2.95 -13.31 8.23
CA GLU A 49 -2.21 -14.48 8.72
C GLU A 49 -3.15 -15.57 9.25
N LYS A 50 -4.23 -15.18 9.92
CA LYS A 50 -5.23 -16.13 10.41
C LYS A 50 -6.00 -16.78 9.26
N GLU A 51 -6.47 -15.98 8.30
CA GLU A 51 -7.19 -16.47 7.12
C GLU A 51 -6.31 -17.44 6.31
N ALA A 52 -5.02 -17.15 6.16
CA ALA A 52 -4.07 -18.04 5.50
C ALA A 52 -3.91 -19.42 6.18
N LEU A 53 -4.12 -19.51 7.50
CA LEU A 53 -4.08 -20.77 8.25
C LEU A 53 -5.41 -21.54 8.17
N GLU A 54 -6.49 -20.85 7.82
CA GLU A 54 -7.85 -21.40 7.72
C GLU A 54 -8.22 -21.74 6.27
N GLU A 55 -7.41 -21.34 5.28
CA GLU A 55 -7.60 -21.69 3.87
C GLU A 55 -7.43 -23.20 3.63
N ASP A 56 -8.33 -23.76 2.83
CA ASP A 56 -8.33 -25.17 2.41
C ASP A 56 -7.10 -25.46 1.53
N GLU A 57 -6.45 -26.62 1.69
CA GLU A 57 -5.19 -26.95 0.97
C GLU A 57 -5.34 -26.96 -0.57
N ASP A 58 -6.58 -27.05 -1.06
CA ASP A 58 -6.92 -27.01 -2.48
C ASP A 58 -7.17 -25.58 -3.04
N SER A 59 -7.18 -24.55 -2.19
CA SER A 59 -7.34 -23.15 -2.59
C SER A 59 -5.98 -22.54 -2.91
N ILE A 60 -5.74 -22.20 -4.18
CA ILE A 60 -4.57 -21.39 -4.57
C ILE A 60 -5.00 -19.91 -4.60
N PRO A 61 -4.57 -19.07 -3.65
CA PRO A 61 -4.96 -17.67 -3.64
C PRO A 61 -4.35 -16.94 -4.84
N VAL A 62 -5.17 -16.07 -5.47
CA VAL A 62 -4.72 -15.21 -6.58
C VAL A 62 -3.62 -14.23 -6.11
N ILE A 63 -3.68 -13.83 -4.84
CA ILE A 63 -2.67 -13.00 -4.19
C ILE A 63 -2.30 -13.67 -2.88
N THR A 64 -1.02 -14.04 -2.73
CA THR A 64 -0.56 -14.72 -1.52
C THR A 64 -0.66 -13.81 -0.30
N PRO A 65 -0.86 -14.37 0.91
CA PRO A 65 -0.90 -13.60 2.15
C PRO A 65 0.30 -12.66 2.32
N GLU A 66 1.50 -13.10 1.95
CA GLU A 66 2.72 -12.29 2.03
C GLU A 66 2.65 -11.06 1.12
N TYR A 67 2.09 -11.23 -0.08
CA TYR A 67 1.93 -10.12 -1.02
C TYR A 67 0.82 -9.16 -0.56
N GLN A 68 -0.26 -9.66 0.05
CA GLN A 68 -1.28 -8.80 0.67
C GLN A 68 -0.69 -7.94 1.81
N ILE A 69 0.15 -8.55 2.67
CA ILE A 69 0.87 -7.84 3.73
C ILE A 69 1.84 -6.80 3.14
N ALA A 70 2.53 -7.14 2.05
CA ALA A 70 3.43 -6.20 1.37
C ALA A 70 2.66 -4.97 0.84
N ILE A 71 1.48 -5.18 0.24
CA ILE A 71 0.60 -4.09 -0.24
C ILE A 71 0.21 -3.18 0.92
N LEU A 72 -0.22 -3.76 2.05
CA LEU A 72 -0.63 -3.01 3.23
C LEU A 72 0.52 -2.18 3.81
N LYS A 73 1.73 -2.76 3.89
CA LYS A 73 2.94 -2.04 4.34
C LYS A 73 3.32 -0.91 3.38
N MET A 74 3.20 -1.14 2.07
CA MET A 74 3.44 -0.10 1.08
C MET A 74 2.42 1.05 1.22
N ALA A 75 1.13 0.73 1.38
CA ALA A 75 0.08 1.70 1.65
C ALA A 75 0.38 2.53 2.92
N ALA A 76 0.84 1.90 4.00
CA ALA A 76 1.24 2.58 5.23
C ALA A 76 2.42 3.54 5.00
N LYS A 77 3.47 3.12 4.28
CA LYS A 77 4.62 3.97 3.93
C LYS A 77 4.21 5.19 3.08
N ILE A 78 3.28 5.00 2.14
CA ILE A 78 2.77 6.07 1.28
C ILE A 78 1.93 7.06 2.09
N ARG A 79 1.12 6.58 3.06
CA ARG A 79 0.30 7.41 3.96
C ARG A 79 1.11 8.44 4.75
N GLU A 80 2.39 8.21 5.00
CA GLU A 80 3.24 9.19 5.69
C GLU A 80 3.44 10.50 4.88
N VAL A 81 3.06 10.52 3.61
CA VAL A 81 3.11 11.70 2.74
C VAL A 81 1.72 12.32 2.63
N PRO A 82 1.55 13.66 2.81
CA PRO A 82 0.26 14.32 2.71
C PRO A 82 -0.52 13.96 1.44
N VAL A 83 -1.81 13.69 1.58
CA VAL A 83 -2.67 13.19 0.49
C VAL A 83 -2.63 14.10 -0.75
N TRP A 84 -2.55 15.42 -0.56
CA TRP A 84 -2.47 16.37 -1.67
C TRP A 84 -1.20 16.18 -2.51
N GLU A 85 -0.06 15.96 -1.85
CA GLU A 85 1.22 15.74 -2.52
C GLU A 85 1.28 14.38 -3.22
N LEU A 86 0.63 13.36 -2.65
CA LEU A 86 0.43 12.08 -3.31
C LEU A 86 -0.37 12.23 -4.62
N LEU A 87 -1.49 12.97 -4.59
CA LEU A 87 -2.30 13.21 -5.80
C LEU A 87 -1.52 14.00 -6.86
N MET A 88 -0.75 15.01 -6.45
CA MET A 88 0.16 15.74 -7.36
C MET A 88 1.22 14.82 -7.96
N PHE A 89 1.80 13.91 -7.17
CA PHE A 89 2.75 12.94 -7.67
C PHE A 89 2.12 12.00 -8.71
N ILE A 90 0.96 11.41 -8.39
CA ILE A 90 0.23 10.48 -9.28
C ILE A 90 -0.07 11.15 -10.61
N SER A 91 -0.69 12.32 -10.59
CA SER A 91 -1.07 13.06 -11.81
C SER A 91 0.10 13.40 -12.74
N ARG A 92 1.33 13.51 -12.20
CA ARG A 92 2.53 13.87 -12.97
C ARG A 92 3.35 12.67 -13.41
N LYS A 93 3.38 11.60 -12.61
CA LYS A 93 4.38 10.51 -12.73
C LYS A 93 3.79 9.15 -12.99
N VAL A 94 2.56 8.89 -12.55
CA VAL A 94 1.89 7.61 -12.76
C VAL A 94 1.11 7.70 -14.06
N LYS A 95 1.67 7.14 -15.14
CA LYS A 95 0.95 7.05 -16.42
C LYS A 95 -0.28 6.15 -16.26
N ILE A 96 -1.44 6.68 -16.61
CA ILE A 96 -2.66 5.91 -16.85
C ILE A 96 -2.48 5.30 -18.24
N SER A 97 -2.19 4.01 -18.30
CA SER A 97 -2.06 3.22 -19.52
C SER A 97 -3.42 2.75 -20.00
#